data_AF-A0A1Y5K417-F1
#
_entry.id   AF-A0A1Y5K417-F1
#
_cell.length_a   1.000
_cell.length_b   1.000
_cell.length_c   1.000
_cell.angle_alpha   90.00
_cell.angle_beta   90.00
_cell.angle_gamma   90.00
#
_symmetry.space_group_name_H-M   'P 1'
#
loop_
_entity.id
_entity.type
_entity.pdbx_description
1 polymer ?
#
loop_
_entity_poly.entity_id
_entity_poly.type
_entity_poly.pdbx_seq_one_letter_code
_entity_poly.pdbx_strand_id
1 'polypeptide(L)'
;MKEIRSFIKSASLTDLEKAQSLIENAIAKYTQQQQAKQEVLDLLKEKGLTLDDLQDIAGDKRTKVMPKYRIEFEGKIVEWTGRGKRPKAFQGVELTKHLA
;
A
#
# COMPACT_ATOMS: atom_id res chain seq x y z
N MET A 1 15.44 -16.08 -22.96
CA MET A 1 15.19 -17.31 -23.76
C MET A 1 16.34 -18.31 -23.74
N LYS A 2 17.61 -17.89 -23.89
CA LYS A 2 18.77 -18.81 -23.88
C LYS A 2 18.89 -19.62 -22.57
N GLU A 3 18.74 -18.95 -21.43
CA GLU A 3 18.71 -19.51 -20.07
C GLU A 3 17.59 -20.56 -19.86
N ILE A 4 16.39 -20.26 -20.37
CA ILE A 4 15.23 -21.16 -20.28
C ILE A 4 15.48 -22.41 -21.12
N ARG A 5 16.05 -22.25 -22.31
CA ARG A 5 16.40 -23.39 -23.18
C ARG A 5 17.49 -24.27 -22.56
N SER A 6 18.48 -23.69 -21.88
CA SER A 6 19.48 -24.46 -21.15
C SER A 6 18.87 -25.19 -19.96
N PHE A 7 18.00 -24.54 -19.18
CA PHE A 7 17.28 -25.17 -18.07
C PHE A 7 16.44 -26.36 -18.55
N ILE A 8 15.67 -26.19 -19.63
CA ILE A 8 14.84 -27.27 -20.19
C ILE A 8 15.70 -28.47 -20.63
N LYS A 9 16.91 -28.21 -21.12
CA LYS A 9 17.82 -29.26 -21.61
C LYS A 9 18.51 -30.04 -20.47
N SER A 10 18.72 -29.42 -19.32
CA SER A 10 19.46 -30.02 -18.19
C SER A 10 18.58 -30.46 -17.02
N ALA A 11 17.33 -30.00 -16.94
CA ALA A 11 16.43 -30.27 -15.83
C ALA A 11 15.87 -31.70 -15.87
N SER A 12 15.49 -32.20 -14.68
CA SER A 12 14.81 -33.49 -14.54
C SER A 12 13.34 -33.37 -14.97
N LEU A 13 12.71 -34.50 -15.32
CA LEU A 13 11.28 -34.54 -15.68
C LEU A 13 10.40 -33.90 -14.59
N THR A 14 10.68 -34.20 -13.33
CA THR A 14 9.96 -33.65 -12.17
C THR A 14 10.11 -32.13 -12.05
N ASP A 15 11.27 -31.57 -12.43
CA ASP A 15 11.49 -30.12 -12.39
C ASP A 15 10.78 -29.42 -13.57
N LEU A 16 10.70 -30.08 -14.72
CA LEU A 16 9.96 -29.59 -15.89
C LEU A 16 8.46 -29.54 -15.62
N GLU A 17 7.89 -30.57 -14.99
CA GLU A 17 6.47 -30.62 -14.60
C GLU A 17 6.13 -29.53 -13.57
N LYS A 18 7.00 -29.34 -12.56
CA LYS A 18 6.86 -28.23 -11.61
C LYS A 18 6.93 -26.87 -12.30
N ALA A 19 7.91 -26.67 -13.20
CA ALA A 19 8.03 -25.43 -13.95
C ALA A 19 6.79 -25.16 -14.81
N GLN A 20 6.23 -26.20 -15.46
CA GLN A 20 4.98 -26.08 -16.22
C GLN A 20 3.83 -25.60 -15.33
N SER A 21 3.59 -26.25 -14.20
CA SER A 21 2.51 -25.86 -13.29
C SER A 21 2.66 -24.42 -12.77
N LEU A 22 3.89 -23.98 -12.49
CA LEU A 22 4.17 -22.62 -12.03
C LEU A 22 3.90 -21.60 -13.13
N ILE A 23 4.28 -21.91 -14.37
CA ILE A 23 4.04 -21.06 -15.54
C ILE A 23 2.54 -20.95 -15.83
N GLU A 24 1.81 -22.07 -15.82
CA GLU A 24 0.36 -22.09 -16.02
C GLU A 24 -0.35 -21.25 -14.96
N ASN A 25 0.03 -21.39 -13.68
CA ASN A 25 -0.50 -20.56 -12.60
C ASN A 25 -0.17 -19.06 -12.79
N ALA A 26 1.04 -18.74 -13.24
CA ALA A 26 1.44 -17.36 -13.49
C ALA A 26 0.65 -16.74 -14.65
N ILE A 27 0.43 -17.49 -15.72
CA ILE A 27 -0.40 -17.09 -16.87
C ILE A 27 -1.83 -16.86 -16.40
N ALA A 28 -2.43 -17.80 -15.66
CA ALA A 28 -3.79 -17.68 -15.16
C ALA A 28 -3.99 -16.46 -14.25
N LYS A 29 -3.03 -16.18 -13.35
CA LYS A 29 -3.07 -14.96 -12.52
C LYS A 29 -2.96 -13.70 -13.35
N TYR A 30 -2.09 -13.69 -14.35
CA TYR A 30 -1.90 -12.53 -15.21
C TYR A 30 -3.14 -12.24 -16.06
N THR A 31 -3.78 -13.28 -16.63
CA THR A 31 -5.00 -13.13 -17.41
C THR A 31 -6.18 -12.68 -16.54
N GLN A 32 -6.35 -13.25 -15.35
CA GLN A 32 -7.37 -12.80 -14.39
C GLN A 32 -7.15 -11.33 -13.99
N GLN A 33 -5.91 -10.93 -13.71
CA GLN A 33 -5.60 -9.54 -13.39
C GLN A 33 -5.91 -8.61 -14.56
N GLN A 34 -5.62 -9.03 -15.79
CA GLN A 34 -5.88 -8.23 -16.98
C GLN A 34 -7.40 -8.09 -17.25
N GLN A 35 -8.16 -9.17 -17.06
CA GLN A 35 -9.62 -9.15 -17.14
C GLN A 35 -10.22 -8.24 -16.08
N ALA A 36 -9.82 -8.38 -14.81
CA ALA A 36 -10.29 -7.52 -13.74
C ALA A 36 -9.96 -6.03 -13.97
N LYS A 37 -8.76 -5.73 -14.50
CA LYS A 37 -8.41 -4.36 -14.90
C LYS A 37 -9.33 -3.85 -16.00
N GLN A 38 -9.60 -4.66 -17.01
CA GLN A 38 -10.47 -4.29 -18.11
C GLN A 38 -11.90 -4.04 -17.64
N GLU A 39 -12.45 -4.92 -16.80
CA GLU A 39 -13.77 -4.77 -16.19
C GLU A 39 -13.88 -3.49 -15.36
N VAL A 40 -12.85 -3.16 -14.56
CA VAL A 40 -12.81 -1.92 -13.80
C VAL A 40 -12.76 -0.70 -14.73
N LEU A 41 -11.97 -0.75 -15.81
CA LEU A 41 -11.92 0.34 -16.79
C LEU A 41 -13.25 0.53 -17.52
N ASP A 42 -13.94 -0.56 -17.84
CA ASP A 42 -15.23 -0.51 -18.52
C ASP A 42 -16.32 0.01 -17.58
N LEU A 43 -16.34 -0.41 -16.31
CA LEU A 43 -17.22 0.16 -15.28
C LEU A 43 -16.96 1.65 -15.07
N LEU A 44 -15.70 2.09 -15.07
CA LEU A 44 -15.36 3.52 -14.95
C LEU A 44 -15.92 4.31 -16.13
N LYS A 45 -15.76 3.80 -17.37
CA LYS A 45 -16.33 4.42 -18.56
C LYS A 45 -17.85 4.49 -18.53
N GLU A 46 -18.53 3.40 -18.11
CA GLU A 46 -20.00 3.39 -17.97
C GLU A 46 -20.50 4.44 -16.98
N LYS A 47 -19.73 4.71 -15.93
CA LYS A 47 -20.03 5.73 -14.92
C LYS A 47 -19.57 7.14 -15.32
N GLY A 48 -19.01 7.30 -16.52
CA GLY A 48 -18.49 8.58 -17.00
C GLY A 48 -17.28 9.09 -16.19
N LEU A 49 -16.60 8.19 -15.48
CA LEU A 49 -15.43 8.49 -14.65
C LEU A 49 -14.16 8.14 -15.41
N THR A 50 -13.14 8.96 -15.21
CA THR A 50 -11.79 8.74 -15.73
C THR A 50 -10.86 8.24 -14.62
N LEU A 51 -9.71 7.67 -15.00
CA LEU A 51 -8.72 7.21 -14.02
C LEU A 51 -8.18 8.35 -13.15
N ASP A 52 -8.14 9.57 -13.68
CA ASP A 52 -7.71 10.76 -12.98
C ASP A 52 -8.66 11.13 -11.82
N ASP A 53 -9.97 10.89 -11.99
CA ASP A 53 -10.97 11.12 -10.93
C ASP A 53 -10.76 10.22 -9.70
N LEU A 54 -10.12 9.06 -9.87
CA LEU A 54 -9.78 8.17 -8.75
C LEU A 54 -8.51 8.61 -8.00
N GLN A 55 -7.56 9.26 -8.67
CA GLN A 55 -6.32 9.73 -8.03
C GLN A 55 -6.59 10.86 -7.05
N ASP A 56 -7.53 11.74 -7.35
CA ASP A 56 -7.87 12.88 -6.49
C ASP A 56 -8.60 12.49 -5.20
N ILE A 57 -9.25 11.31 -5.17
CA ILE A 57 -9.97 10.80 -3.99
C ILE A 57 -9.00 10.18 -2.97
N ALA A 58 -7.85 9.66 -3.41
CA ALA A 58 -6.89 8.95 -2.55
C ALA A 58 -6.08 9.88 -1.62
N GLY A 59 -6.11 11.19 -1.87
CA GLY A 59 -5.55 12.18 -0.95
C GLY A 59 -6.47 12.39 0.24
N ASP A 60 -6.20 11.73 1.38
CA ASP A 60 -6.80 12.09 2.67
C ASP A 60 -6.32 13.50 3.05
N LYS A 61 -7.01 14.52 2.54
CA LYS A 61 -6.77 15.95 2.81
C LYS A 61 -7.23 16.27 4.23
N ARG A 62 -6.66 15.59 5.25
CA ARG A 62 -6.87 15.98 6.64
C ARG A 62 -6.32 17.40 6.79
N THR A 63 -7.21 18.31 7.13
CA THR A 63 -6.86 19.69 7.50
C THR A 63 -5.78 19.64 8.59
N LYS A 64 -4.62 20.25 8.33
CA LYS A 64 -3.55 20.35 9.32
C LYS A 64 -4.07 21.19 10.48
N VAL A 65 -4.22 20.58 11.64
CA VAL A 65 -4.64 21.25 12.88
C VAL A 65 -3.40 21.62 13.68
N MET A 66 -3.41 22.78 14.32
CA MET A 66 -2.33 23.21 15.20
C MET A 66 -2.10 22.21 16.37
N PRO A 67 -0.85 22.07 16.85
CA PRO A 67 -0.57 21.32 18.06
C PRO A 67 -1.40 21.85 19.24
N LYS A 68 -2.00 20.94 20.02
CA LYS A 68 -2.73 21.28 21.24
C LYS A 68 -1.84 21.17 22.47
N TYR A 69 -0.83 20.30 22.43
CA TYR A 69 0.07 20.05 23.55
C TYR A 69 1.53 20.05 23.10
N ARG A 70 2.43 20.53 23.97
CA ARG A 70 3.88 20.59 23.75
C ARG A 70 4.62 20.19 25.03
N ILE A 71 5.51 19.21 24.95
CA ILE A 71 6.34 18.75 26.07
C ILE A 71 7.79 18.53 25.65
N GLU A 72 8.70 18.58 26.60
CA GLU A 72 10.08 18.15 26.39
C GLU A 72 10.24 16.71 26.86
N PHE A 73 10.71 15.84 25.96
CA PHE A 73 10.93 14.42 26.22
C PHE A 73 12.26 14.00 25.60
N GLU A 74 13.15 13.42 26.40
CA GLU A 74 14.49 12.99 25.96
C GLU A 74 15.31 14.12 25.28
N GLY A 75 15.20 15.35 25.79
CA GLY A 75 15.90 16.53 25.25
C GLY A 75 15.34 17.05 23.92
N LYS A 76 14.14 16.62 23.51
CA LYS A 76 13.45 17.08 22.31
C LYS A 76 12.06 17.60 22.63
N ILE A 77 11.66 18.66 21.94
CA ILE A 77 10.30 19.20 22.00
C ILE A 77 9.39 18.31 21.15
N VAL A 78 8.41 17.67 21.78
CA VAL A 78 7.39 16.85 21.13
C VAL A 78 6.06 17.59 21.17
N GLU A 79 5.47 17.78 19.99
CA GLU A 79 4.18 18.44 19.80
C GLU A 79 3.11 17.44 19.40
N TRP A 80 1.90 17.61 19.93
CA TRP A 80 0.76 16.75 19.60
C TRP A 80 -0.52 17.55 19.45
N THR A 81 -1.24 17.34 18.34
CA THR A 81 -2.52 17.98 18.02
C THR A 81 -3.68 17.53 18.92
N GLY A 82 -3.46 16.52 19.77
CA GLY A 82 -4.51 15.88 20.56
C GLY A 82 -5.44 14.99 19.73
N ARG A 83 -5.17 14.83 18.43
CA ARG A 83 -5.90 13.91 17.53
C ARG A 83 -5.05 12.67 17.23
N GLY A 84 -5.70 11.52 17.06
CA GLY A 84 -5.04 10.25 16.75
C GLY A 84 -4.39 9.57 17.96
N LYS A 85 -3.46 8.64 17.70
CA LYS A 85 -2.78 7.87 18.75
C LYS A 85 -1.88 8.79 19.59
N ARG A 86 -2.06 8.74 20.92
CA ARG A 86 -1.24 9.48 21.87
C ARG A 86 0.23 9.06 21.77
N PRO A 87 1.18 9.99 21.53
CA PRO A 87 2.60 9.66 21.51
C PRO A 87 3.11 9.20 22.87
N LYS A 88 4.15 8.37 22.89
CA LYS A 88 4.79 7.86 24.12
C LYS A 88 5.20 8.98 25.08
N ALA A 89 5.72 10.07 24.53
CA ALA A 89 6.12 11.24 25.30
C ALA A 89 4.98 11.79 26.17
N PHE A 90 3.73 11.69 25.70
CA PHE A 90 2.57 12.16 26.44
C PHE A 90 1.97 11.08 27.34
N GLN A 91 2.42 9.82 27.34
CA GLN A 91 1.77 8.76 28.12
C GLN A 91 1.99 8.95 29.63
N GLY A 92 0.91 8.93 30.43
CA GLY A 92 0.98 9.17 31.88
C GLY A 92 1.18 10.63 32.30
N VAL A 93 1.32 11.55 31.35
CA VAL A 93 1.49 12.99 31.61
C VAL A 93 0.13 13.68 31.76
N GLU A 94 0.03 14.64 32.67
CA GLU A 94 -1.17 15.47 32.84
C GLU A 94 -1.26 16.54 31.75
N LEU A 95 -2.07 16.29 30.72
CA LEU A 95 -2.11 17.08 29.48
C LEU A 95 -2.50 18.55 29.69
N THR A 96 -3.31 18.84 30.71
CA THR A 96 -3.77 20.20 31.04
C THR A 96 -2.63 21.15 31.40
N LYS A 97 -1.50 20.63 31.87
CA LYS A 97 -0.31 21.42 32.24
C LYS A 97 0.61 21.74 31.07
N HIS A 98 0.34 21.16 29.90
CA HIS A 98 1.23 21.22 28.73
C HIS A 98 0.49 21.64 27.45
N LEU A 99 -0.53 22.48 27.59
CA LEU A 99 -1.20 23.13 26.46
C LEU A 99 -0.18 24.00 25.71
N ALA A 100 -0.14 23.85 24.38
CA ALA A 100 0.78 24.55 23.49
C ALA A 100 0.38 26.01 23.26
#